data_AF-A0A958M8B8-F1
#
_entry.id   AF-A0A958M8B8-F1
#
_cell.length_a   1.000
_cell.length_b   1.000
_cell.length_c   1.000
_cell.angle_alpha   90.00
_cell.angle_beta   90.00
_cell.angle_gamma   90.00
#
_symmetry.space_group_name_H-M   'P 1'
#
loop_
_entity.id
_entity.type
_entity.pdbx_description
1 polymer ?
#
loop_
_entity_poly.entity_id
_entity_poly.type
_entity_poly.pdbx_seq_one_letter_code
_entity_poly.pdbx_strand_id
1 'polypeptide(L)'
;EQVLAGRISTVVMMVLAALLAMVLEEAREAFNLLLQIGAGTGLLFILRWFWHRINPYSEIAAMGISFTVALAFFINDKMEHPFFAMASHWQLVTGVVVTTLGWVLTSFLTRPADATTSADFNRLIFDGASKFRHFGSKTVAFLCGVAGVYAALFGIGHFIYGNYTTAMLLTAVVCICTGVLLRTRKRWLA
;
A
#
# COMPACT_ATOMS: atom_id res chain seq x y z
N GLU A 1 -6.52 -30.02 -14.27
CA GLU A 1 -6.48 -30.00 -12.78
C GLU A 1 -6.35 -28.60 -12.20
N GLN A 2 -5.42 -27.75 -12.65
CA GLN A 2 -5.28 -26.36 -12.17
C GLN A 2 -6.56 -25.50 -12.30
N VAL A 3 -7.34 -25.69 -13.37
CA VAL A 3 -8.64 -24.99 -13.55
C VAL A 3 -9.67 -25.41 -12.51
N LEU A 4 -9.68 -26.67 -12.08
CA LEU A 4 -10.61 -27.17 -11.06
C LEU A 4 -10.23 -26.60 -9.69
N ALA A 5 -8.94 -26.61 -9.34
CA ALA A 5 -8.44 -26.02 -8.11
C ALA A 5 -8.77 -24.51 -8.04
N GLY A 6 -8.59 -23.78 -9.15
CA GLY A 6 -8.97 -22.38 -9.25
C GLY A 6 -10.47 -22.15 -9.01
N ARG A 7 -11.34 -22.97 -9.62
CA ARG A 7 -12.80 -22.89 -9.42
C ARG A 7 -13.19 -23.15 -7.96
N ILE A 8 -12.63 -24.19 -7.35
CA ILE A 8 -12.89 -24.51 -5.93
C ILE A 8 -12.44 -23.34 -5.04
N SER A 9 -11.24 -22.79 -5.28
CA SER A 9 -10.76 -21.63 -4.52
C SER A 9 -11.68 -20.42 -4.62
N THR A 10 -12.23 -20.13 -5.82
CA THR A 10 -13.18 -19.03 -6.00
C THR A 10 -14.48 -19.28 -5.23
N VAL A 11 -15.01 -20.51 -5.27
CA VAL A 11 -16.22 -20.87 -4.51
C VAL A 11 -15.99 -20.71 -3.01
N VAL A 12 -14.84 -21.19 -2.50
CA VAL A 12 -14.47 -21.03 -1.08
C VAL A 12 -14.37 -19.55 -0.71
N MET A 13 -13.69 -18.73 -1.53
CA MET A 13 -13.58 -17.28 -1.30
C MET A 13 -14.95 -16.59 -1.31
N MET A 14 -15.87 -16.99 -2.20
CA MET A 14 -17.23 -16.46 -2.22
C MET A 14 -18.00 -16.79 -0.94
N VAL A 15 -17.91 -18.03 -0.45
CA VAL A 15 -18.55 -18.43 0.82
C VAL A 15 -17.95 -17.63 1.99
N LEU A 16 -16.63 -17.51 2.08
CA LEU A 16 -15.98 -16.73 3.14
C LEU A 16 -16.35 -15.24 3.07
N ALA A 17 -16.42 -14.66 1.87
CA ALA A 17 -16.86 -13.28 1.69
C ALA A 17 -18.32 -13.08 2.10
N ALA A 18 -19.20 -14.04 1.79
CA ALA A 18 -20.61 -13.99 2.21
C ALA A 18 -20.75 -14.08 3.74
N LEU A 19 -19.96 -14.94 4.39
CA LEU A 19 -19.93 -15.02 5.85
C LEU A 19 -19.40 -13.73 6.49
N LEU A 20 -18.32 -13.15 5.94
CA LEU A 20 -17.78 -11.88 6.43
C LEU A 20 -18.77 -10.73 6.23
N ALA A 21 -19.52 -10.72 5.12
CA ALA A 21 -20.55 -9.71 4.86
C ALA A 21 -21.68 -9.72 5.90
N MET A 22 -21.97 -10.88 6.52
CA MET A 22 -22.93 -10.98 7.63
C MET A 22 -22.42 -10.36 8.94
N VAL A 23 -21.10 -10.19 9.09
CA VAL A 23 -20.44 -9.59 10.27
C VAL A 23 -20.29 -8.07 10.10
N LEU A 24 -20.22 -7.59 8.85
CA LEU A 24 -20.04 -6.18 8.53
C LEU A 24 -21.38 -5.44 8.65
N GLU A 25 -21.42 -4.40 9.48
CA GLU A 25 -22.64 -3.59 9.69
C GLU A 25 -22.73 -2.43 8.70
N GLU A 26 -21.58 -1.87 8.32
CA GLU A 26 -21.49 -0.76 7.36
C GLU A 26 -20.31 -0.92 6.40
N ALA A 27 -20.43 -0.32 5.21
CA ALA A 27 -19.38 -0.37 4.18
C ALA A 27 -18.03 0.23 4.65
N ARG A 28 -18.07 1.11 5.66
CA ARG A 28 -16.87 1.71 6.25
C ARG A 28 -16.03 0.67 6.99
N GLU A 29 -16.64 -0.31 7.65
CA GLU A 29 -15.90 -1.38 8.32
C GLU A 29 -15.08 -2.20 7.32
N ALA A 30 -15.69 -2.55 6.19
CA ALA A 30 -15.00 -3.27 5.12
C ALA A 30 -13.81 -2.45 4.57
N PHE A 31 -14.00 -1.15 4.40
CA PHE A 31 -12.95 -0.24 3.93
C PHE A 31 -11.82 -0.09 4.95
N ASN A 32 -12.15 0.07 6.23
CA ASN A 32 -11.17 0.17 7.32
C ASN A 32 -10.35 -1.12 7.42
N LEU A 33 -10.99 -2.30 7.34
CA LEU A 33 -10.31 -3.59 7.34
C LEU A 33 -9.35 -3.72 6.15
N LEU A 34 -9.79 -3.33 4.95
CA LEU A 34 -8.95 -3.33 3.75
C LEU A 34 -7.73 -2.41 3.90
N LEU A 35 -7.94 -1.19 4.40
CA LEU A 35 -6.85 -0.25 4.68
C LEU A 35 -5.89 -0.80 5.72
N GLN A 36 -6.39 -1.40 6.79
CA GLN A 36 -5.59 -1.94 7.88
C GLN A 36 -4.65 -3.07 7.42
N ILE A 37 -5.16 -3.98 6.57
CA ILE A 37 -4.35 -5.06 5.97
C ILE A 37 -3.27 -4.49 5.03
N GLY A 38 -3.62 -3.46 4.24
CA GLY A 38 -2.72 -2.87 3.23
C GLY A 38 -1.72 -1.84 3.78
N ALA A 39 -2.02 -1.18 4.89
CA ALA A 39 -1.27 -0.01 5.35
C ALA A 39 0.20 -0.33 5.67
N GLY A 40 0.47 -1.48 6.32
CA GLY A 40 1.82 -1.86 6.73
C GLY A 40 2.72 -2.41 5.61
N THR A 41 2.14 -2.94 4.52
CA THR A 41 2.91 -3.64 3.47
C THR A 41 3.35 -2.71 2.33
N GLY A 42 2.66 -1.58 2.13
CA GLY A 42 2.98 -0.63 1.06
C GLY A 42 4.42 -0.08 1.12
N LEU A 43 4.90 0.26 2.32
CA LEU A 43 6.26 0.75 2.52
C LEU A 43 7.30 -0.31 2.14
N LEU A 44 7.08 -1.57 2.55
CA LEU A 44 7.97 -2.68 2.21
C LEU A 44 8.12 -2.82 0.70
N PHE A 45 7.01 -2.81 -0.05
CA PHE A 45 7.05 -2.98 -1.50
C PHE A 45 7.80 -1.86 -2.21
N ILE A 46 7.74 -0.63 -1.69
CA ILE A 46 8.57 0.47 -2.21
C ILE A 46 10.04 0.23 -1.87
N LEU A 47 10.36 -0.09 -0.60
CA LEU A 47 11.74 -0.24 -0.14
C LEU A 47 12.42 -1.45 -0.77
N ARG A 48 11.69 -2.52 -1.14
CA ARG A 48 12.24 -3.72 -1.80
C ARG A 48 13.10 -3.38 -3.02
N TRP A 49 12.73 -2.37 -3.79
CA TRP A 49 13.48 -1.93 -4.98
C TRP A 49 14.83 -1.28 -4.64
N PHE A 50 14.93 -0.65 -3.48
CA PHE A 50 16.10 0.13 -3.05
C PHE A 50 16.97 -0.62 -2.03
N TRP A 51 16.36 -1.42 -1.16
CA TRP A 51 17.00 -2.07 -0.03
C TRP A 51 17.18 -3.57 -0.28
N HIS A 52 18.42 -3.95 -0.59
CA HIS A 52 18.83 -5.33 -0.90
C HIS A 52 18.62 -6.35 0.25
N ARG A 53 18.29 -5.90 1.48
CA ARG A 53 18.08 -6.78 2.63
C ARG A 53 16.66 -7.35 2.69
N ILE A 54 15.71 -6.73 1.99
CA ILE A 54 14.33 -7.22 1.97
C ILE A 54 14.29 -8.50 1.14
N ASN A 55 13.89 -9.59 1.78
CA ASN A 55 13.82 -10.93 1.20
C ASN A 55 12.36 -11.44 1.19
N PRO A 56 12.07 -12.54 0.49
CA PRO A 56 10.71 -13.10 0.45
C PRO A 56 10.12 -13.43 1.83
N TYR A 57 10.96 -13.79 2.80
CA TYR A 57 10.51 -14.03 4.18
C TYR A 57 10.01 -12.76 4.86
N SER A 58 10.64 -11.61 4.59
CA SER A 58 10.19 -10.31 5.10
C SER A 58 8.84 -9.91 4.52
N GLU A 59 8.57 -10.26 3.26
CA GLU A 59 7.25 -10.04 2.62
C GLU A 59 6.17 -10.89 3.27
N ILE A 60 6.43 -12.18 3.44
CA ILE A 60 5.48 -13.10 4.09
C ILE A 60 5.24 -12.65 5.54
N ALA A 61 6.30 -12.25 6.26
CA ALA A 61 6.17 -11.71 7.60
C ALA A 61 5.33 -10.42 7.63
N ALA A 62 5.54 -9.48 6.70
CA ALA A 62 4.75 -8.26 6.63
C ALA A 62 3.26 -8.55 6.36
N MET A 63 2.97 -9.43 5.40
CA MET A 63 1.59 -9.82 5.06
C MET A 63 0.93 -10.54 6.25
N GLY A 64 1.63 -11.46 6.90
CA GLY A 64 1.14 -12.18 8.07
C GLY A 64 0.88 -11.25 9.26
N ILE A 65 1.84 -10.40 9.61
CA ILE A 65 1.73 -9.46 10.74
C ILE A 65 0.61 -8.44 10.48
N SER A 66 0.56 -7.82 9.30
CA SER A 66 -0.53 -6.90 8.95
C SER A 66 -1.89 -7.57 9.02
N PHE A 67 -2.02 -8.79 8.50
CA PHE A 67 -3.29 -9.51 8.53
C PHE A 67 -3.71 -9.87 9.96
N THR A 68 -2.79 -10.37 10.79
CA THR A 68 -3.07 -10.68 12.19
C THR A 68 -3.44 -9.44 13.00
N VAL A 69 -2.70 -8.33 12.82
CA VAL A 69 -3.01 -7.07 13.51
C VAL A 69 -4.35 -6.50 13.06
N ALA A 70 -4.65 -6.56 11.76
CA ALA A 70 -5.95 -6.13 11.24
C ALA A 70 -7.11 -6.96 11.81
N LEU A 71 -6.95 -8.29 11.87
CA LEU A 71 -7.95 -9.18 12.43
C LEU A 71 -8.11 -8.96 13.95
N ALA A 72 -7.02 -8.74 14.68
CA ALA A 72 -7.06 -8.45 16.11
C ALA A 72 -7.85 -7.17 16.42
N PHE A 73 -7.61 -6.08 15.67
CA PHE A 73 -8.39 -4.85 15.83
C PHE A 73 -9.84 -5.01 15.38
N PHE A 74 -10.09 -5.72 14.28
CA PHE A 74 -11.45 -5.98 13.81
C PHE A 74 -12.29 -6.77 14.82
N ILE A 75 -11.72 -7.82 15.43
CA ILE A 75 -12.41 -8.59 16.47
C ILE A 75 -12.60 -7.74 17.72
N ASN A 76 -11.60 -6.96 18.14
CA ASN A 76 -11.69 -6.09 19.31
C ASN A 76 -12.82 -5.06 19.17
N ASP A 77 -13.00 -4.46 17.98
CA ASP A 77 -14.06 -3.48 17.75
C ASP A 77 -15.47 -4.09 17.76
N LYS A 78 -15.59 -5.40 17.53
CA LYS A 78 -16.86 -6.14 17.63
C LYS A 78 -17.15 -6.68 19.04
N MET A 79 -16.23 -6.55 20.00
CA MET A 79 -16.46 -6.98 21.38
C MET A 79 -17.23 -5.92 22.17
N GLU A 80 -18.18 -6.35 23.02
CA GLU A 80 -18.95 -5.45 23.91
C GLU A 80 -18.04 -4.72 24.92
N HIS A 81 -16.92 -5.34 25.31
CA HIS A 81 -15.87 -4.74 26.13
C HIS A 81 -14.53 -4.80 25.39
N PRO A 82 -14.20 -3.78 24.57
CA PRO A 82 -12.94 -3.77 23.83
C PRO A 82 -11.76 -3.65 24.81
N PHE A 83 -10.71 -4.43 24.58
CA PHE A 83 -9.45 -4.34 25.33
C PHE A 83 -8.73 -3.01 25.06
N PHE A 84 -8.91 -2.46 23.86
CA PHE A 84 -8.32 -1.19 23.43
C PHE A 84 -9.40 -0.33 22.76
N ALA A 85 -9.81 0.76 23.41
CA ALA A 85 -10.67 1.78 22.81
C ALA A 85 -9.79 2.79 22.05
N MET A 86 -9.38 2.44 20.82
CA MET A 86 -8.59 3.33 19.96
C MET A 86 -9.39 3.76 18.75
N ALA A 87 -9.29 5.03 18.39
CA ALA A 87 -9.89 5.54 17.16
C ALA A 87 -9.26 4.86 15.93
N SER A 88 -10.05 4.70 14.86
CA SER A 88 -9.63 4.01 13.62
C SER A 88 -8.32 4.55 13.03
N HIS A 89 -8.07 5.85 13.10
CA HIS A 89 -6.80 6.42 12.61
C HIS A 89 -5.58 5.98 13.45
N TRP A 90 -5.75 5.76 14.75
CA TRP A 90 -4.70 5.23 15.63
C TRP A 90 -4.49 3.74 15.41
N GLN A 91 -5.53 2.97 15.11
CA GLN A 91 -5.41 1.57 14.70
C GLN A 91 -4.56 1.45 13.43
N LEU A 92 -4.78 2.32 12.43
CA LEU A 92 -3.98 2.36 11.21
C LEU A 92 -2.51 2.66 11.50
N VAL A 93 -2.22 3.71 12.29
CA VAL A 93 -0.84 4.09 12.63
C VAL A 93 -0.14 2.99 13.41
N THR A 94 -0.78 2.42 14.43
CA THR A 94 -0.19 1.33 15.22
C THR A 94 0.03 0.08 14.37
N GLY A 95 -0.91 -0.27 13.48
CA GLY A 95 -0.74 -1.35 12.52
C GLY A 95 0.46 -1.16 11.59
N VAL A 96 0.61 0.04 11.04
CA VAL A 96 1.78 0.38 10.21
C VAL A 96 3.07 0.23 10.99
N VAL A 97 3.13 0.75 12.22
CA VAL A 97 4.34 0.69 13.05
C VAL A 97 4.68 -0.75 13.41
N VAL A 98 3.70 -1.55 13.87
CA VAL A 98 3.91 -2.95 14.25
C VAL A 98 4.35 -3.79 13.05
N THR A 99 3.66 -3.67 11.92
CA THR A 99 4.07 -4.39 10.69
C THR A 99 5.46 -3.95 10.25
N THR A 100 5.76 -2.65 10.30
CA THR A 100 7.07 -2.11 9.89
C THR A 100 8.19 -2.68 10.73
N LEU A 101 8.04 -2.65 12.06
CA LEU A 101 9.00 -3.26 12.97
C LEU A 101 9.14 -4.77 12.72
N GLY A 102 8.01 -5.44 12.50
CA GLY A 102 7.95 -6.87 12.21
C GLY A 102 8.78 -7.27 11.00
N TRP A 103 8.51 -6.68 9.84
CA TRP A 103 9.24 -7.06 8.62
C TRP A 103 10.69 -6.55 8.61
N VAL A 104 10.97 -5.40 9.23
CA VAL A 104 12.35 -4.91 9.39
C VAL A 104 13.16 -5.88 10.24
N LEU A 105 12.59 -6.34 11.36
CA LEU A 105 13.22 -7.34 12.23
C LEU A 105 13.45 -8.65 11.48
N THR A 106 12.44 -9.14 10.74
CA THR A 106 12.59 -10.34 9.90
C THR A 106 13.67 -10.16 8.83
N SER A 107 13.78 -8.97 8.23
CA SER A 107 14.78 -8.66 7.21
C SER A 107 16.21 -8.71 7.76
N PHE A 108 16.42 -8.33 9.02
CA PHE A 108 17.72 -8.42 9.69
C PHE A 108 18.03 -9.83 10.23
N LEU A 109 17.02 -10.57 10.70
CA LEU A 109 17.19 -11.91 11.27
C LEU A 109 17.33 -13.01 10.20
N THR A 110 16.74 -12.81 9.02
CA THR A 110 16.69 -13.84 8.00
C THR A 110 17.89 -13.75 7.06
N ARG A 111 18.28 -14.89 6.46
CA ARG A 111 19.41 -14.95 5.52
C ARG A 111 19.23 -13.91 4.39
N PRO A 112 20.31 -13.20 4.02
CA PRO A 112 20.26 -12.28 2.89
C PRO A 112 19.90 -13.04 1.62
N ALA A 113 19.12 -12.40 0.74
CA ALA A 113 18.84 -12.93 -0.58
C ALA A 113 20.15 -13.10 -1.38
N ASP A 114 20.17 -14.07 -2.29
CA ASP A 114 21.35 -14.41 -3.07
C ASP A 114 21.90 -13.17 -3.80
N ALA A 115 23.17 -12.85 -3.51
CA ALA A 115 23.82 -11.65 -4.02
C ALA A 115 23.98 -11.68 -5.54
N THR A 116 24.07 -12.89 -6.12
CA THR A 116 24.22 -13.13 -7.55
C THR A 116 22.95 -12.74 -8.32
N THR A 117 21.78 -13.24 -7.91
CA THR A 117 20.49 -12.91 -8.53
C THR A 117 20.14 -11.43 -8.43
N SER A 118 20.49 -10.79 -7.30
CA SER A 118 20.28 -9.35 -7.12
C SER A 118 21.18 -8.50 -8.02
N ALA A 119 22.40 -8.95 -8.28
CA ALA A 119 23.34 -8.28 -9.18
C ALA A 119 22.88 -8.41 -10.65
N ASP A 120 22.44 -9.59 -11.06
CA ASP A 120 21.91 -9.84 -12.40
C ASP A 120 20.63 -9.05 -12.68
N PHE A 121 19.72 -8.98 -11.70
CA PHE A 121 18.53 -8.12 -11.79
C PHE A 121 18.90 -6.64 -11.95
N ASN A 122 19.85 -6.15 -11.14
CA ASN A 122 20.29 -4.76 -11.24
C ASN A 122 20.94 -4.47 -12.59
N ARG A 123 21.70 -5.41 -13.14
CA ARG A 123 22.30 -5.30 -14.46
C ARG A 123 21.24 -5.25 -15.56
N LEU A 124 20.21 -6.10 -15.49
CA LEU A 124 19.12 -6.10 -16.47
C LEU A 124 18.27 -4.81 -16.44
N ILE A 125 17.93 -4.32 -15.25
CA ILE A 125 16.98 -3.21 -15.10
C ILE A 125 17.66 -1.85 -15.22
N PHE A 126 18.88 -1.72 -14.68
CA PHE A 126 19.56 -0.43 -14.62
C PHE A 126 20.71 -0.30 -15.64
N ASP A 127 21.04 -1.36 -16.38
CA ASP A 127 22.09 -1.35 -17.42
C ASP A 127 23.41 -0.71 -16.93
N GLY A 128 23.81 -1.05 -15.70
CA GLY A 128 24.99 -0.48 -15.04
C GLY A 128 24.85 0.93 -14.46
N ALA A 129 23.71 1.61 -14.67
CA ALA A 129 23.41 2.90 -14.03
C ALA A 129 23.07 2.73 -12.54
N SER A 130 23.41 3.74 -11.73
CA SER A 130 23.04 3.75 -10.31
C SER A 130 21.52 3.82 -10.13
N LYS A 131 20.97 3.02 -9.21
CA LYS A 131 19.56 3.05 -8.78
C LYS A 131 19.07 4.45 -8.40
N PHE A 132 20.00 5.26 -7.90
CA PHE A 132 19.76 6.63 -7.41
C PHE A 132 19.94 7.70 -8.49
N ARG A 133 20.19 7.33 -9.76
CA ARG A 133 20.24 8.31 -10.85
C ARG A 133 18.90 9.06 -10.91
N HIS A 134 18.98 10.39 -10.80
CA HIS A 134 17.84 11.30 -10.74
C HIS A 134 16.83 11.00 -9.59
N PHE A 135 17.28 10.44 -8.46
CA PHE A 135 16.40 10.05 -7.35
C PHE A 135 15.47 11.19 -6.91
N GLY A 136 15.98 12.42 -6.74
CA GLY A 136 15.15 13.58 -6.38
C GLY A 136 14.01 13.85 -7.36
N SER A 137 14.28 13.75 -8.67
CA SER A 137 13.22 13.87 -9.69
C SER A 137 12.19 12.73 -9.60
N LYS A 138 12.59 11.50 -9.22
CA LYS A 138 11.64 10.37 -9.02
C LYS A 138 10.76 10.63 -7.82
N THR A 139 11.35 11.11 -6.72
CA THR A 139 10.62 11.40 -5.48
C THR A 139 9.61 12.53 -5.70
N VAL A 140 9.99 13.60 -6.40
CA VAL A 140 9.06 14.68 -6.75
C VAL A 140 7.93 14.16 -7.65
N ALA A 141 8.26 13.36 -8.67
CA ALA A 141 7.25 12.75 -9.53
C ALA A 141 6.30 11.83 -8.73
N PHE A 142 6.83 11.02 -7.81
CA PHE A 142 6.04 10.17 -6.93
C PHE A 142 5.09 11.00 -6.04
N LEU A 143 5.61 12.01 -5.35
CA LEU A 143 4.80 12.88 -4.49
C LEU A 143 3.74 13.66 -5.28
N CYS A 144 4.09 14.20 -6.45
CA CYS A 144 3.13 14.85 -7.34
C CYS A 144 2.08 13.85 -7.87
N GLY A 145 2.46 12.59 -8.12
CA GLY A 145 1.52 11.53 -8.49
C GLY A 145 0.53 11.23 -7.37
N VAL A 146 1.01 11.01 -6.14
CA VAL A 146 0.17 10.77 -4.97
C VAL A 146 -0.77 11.96 -4.72
N ALA A 147 -0.22 13.18 -4.66
CA ALA A 147 -1.00 14.40 -4.45
C ALA A 147 -2.02 14.62 -5.58
N GLY A 148 -1.63 14.37 -6.83
CA GLY A 148 -2.50 14.50 -8.00
C GLY A 148 -3.67 13.51 -7.98
N VAL A 149 -3.43 12.25 -7.63
CA VAL A 149 -4.50 11.23 -7.53
C VAL A 149 -5.48 11.59 -6.42
N TYR A 150 -5.01 11.98 -5.23
CA TYR A 150 -5.90 12.42 -4.16
C TYR A 150 -6.67 13.70 -4.51
N ALA A 151 -6.00 14.69 -5.12
CA ALA A 151 -6.65 15.91 -5.56
C ALA A 151 -7.73 15.63 -6.62
N ALA A 152 -7.49 14.68 -7.54
CA ALA A 152 -8.50 14.25 -8.51
C ALA A 152 -9.68 13.54 -7.83
N LEU A 153 -9.41 12.60 -6.90
CA LEU A 153 -10.45 11.88 -6.16
C LEU A 153 -11.36 12.84 -5.39
N PHE A 154 -10.79 13.73 -4.57
CA PHE A 154 -11.55 14.71 -3.80
C PHE A 154 -12.17 15.80 -4.68
N GLY A 155 -11.50 16.19 -5.77
CA GLY A 155 -12.01 17.17 -6.73
C GLY A 155 -13.30 16.69 -7.38
N ILE A 156 -13.31 15.45 -7.88
CA ILE A 156 -14.52 14.81 -8.43
C ILE A 156 -15.61 14.71 -7.36
N GLY A 157 -15.26 14.32 -6.13
CA GLY A 157 -16.20 14.31 -5.01
C GLY A 157 -16.87 15.67 -4.78
N HIS A 158 -16.09 16.74 -4.72
CA HIS A 158 -16.63 18.09 -4.52
C HIS A 158 -17.46 18.62 -5.69
N PHE A 159 -17.17 18.20 -6.93
CA PHE A 159 -18.05 18.48 -8.08
C PHE A 159 -19.42 17.84 -7.90
N ILE A 160 -19.47 16.59 -7.41
CA ILE A 160 -20.73 15.86 -7.17
C ILE A 160 -21.54 16.52 -6.03
N TYR A 161 -20.87 16.96 -4.96
CA TYR A 161 -21.52 17.63 -3.82
C TYR A 161 -21.88 19.12 -4.06
N GLY A 162 -21.64 19.66 -5.26
CA GLY A 162 -21.99 21.04 -5.60
C GLY A 162 -21.10 22.12 -4.99
N ASN A 163 -19.95 21.76 -4.39
CA ASN A 163 -18.97 22.74 -3.91
C ASN A 163 -17.96 23.06 -5.02
N TYR A 164 -18.37 23.91 -5.95
CA TYR A 164 -17.58 24.24 -7.14
C TYR A 164 -16.27 24.96 -6.81
N THR A 165 -16.22 25.73 -5.71
CA THR A 165 -15.01 26.47 -5.31
C THR A 165 -13.87 25.55 -4.92
N THR A 166 -14.11 24.56 -4.05
CA THR A 166 -13.07 23.59 -3.67
C THR A 166 -12.76 22.63 -4.80
N ALA A 167 -13.75 22.26 -5.61
CA ALA A 167 -13.55 21.43 -6.80
C ALA A 167 -12.61 22.07 -7.83
N MET A 168 -12.77 23.38 -8.12
CA MET A 168 -11.88 24.10 -9.04
C MET A 168 -10.46 24.20 -8.51
N LEU A 169 -10.29 24.49 -7.21
CA LEU A 169 -8.97 24.52 -6.56
C LEU A 169 -8.26 23.18 -6.66
N LEU A 170 -8.95 22.08 -6.34
CA LEU A 170 -8.39 20.73 -6.43
C LEU A 170 -8.06 20.34 -7.88
N THR A 171 -8.90 20.75 -8.84
CA THR A 171 -8.62 20.54 -10.27
C THR A 171 -7.38 21.31 -10.73
N ALA A 172 -7.17 22.54 -10.26
CA ALA A 172 -5.96 23.30 -10.53
C ALA A 172 -4.71 22.58 -9.98
N VAL A 173 -4.80 22.00 -8.77
CA VAL A 173 -3.72 21.18 -8.19
C VAL A 173 -3.41 19.97 -9.08
N VAL A 174 -4.43 19.28 -9.61
CA VAL A 174 -4.25 18.16 -10.55
C VAL A 174 -3.50 18.62 -11.80
N CYS A 175 -3.88 19.76 -12.39
CA CYS A 175 -3.19 20.31 -13.55
C CYS A 175 -1.72 20.65 -13.26
N ILE A 176 -1.43 21.24 -12.09
CA ILE A 176 -0.06 21.56 -11.66
C ILE A 176 0.76 20.28 -11.49
N CYS A 177 0.24 19.29 -10.75
CA CYS A 177 0.91 17.99 -10.55
C CYS A 177 1.18 17.28 -11.88
N THR A 178 0.21 17.30 -12.80
CA THR A 178 0.36 16.72 -14.15
C THR A 178 1.41 17.47 -14.97
N GLY A 179 1.44 18.80 -14.92
CA GLY A 179 2.46 19.61 -15.58
C GLY A 179 3.87 19.32 -15.08
N VAL A 180 4.05 19.17 -13.75
CA VAL A 180 5.34 18.78 -13.14
C VAL A 180 5.75 17.37 -13.58
N LEU A 181 4.81 16.42 -13.64
CA LEU A 181 5.06 15.06 -14.13
C LEU A 181 5.51 15.04 -15.60
N LEU A 182 4.86 15.81 -16.47
CA LEU A 182 5.24 15.91 -17.88
C LEU A 182 6.62 16.57 -18.06
N ARG A 183 6.94 17.57 -17.24
CA ARG A 183 8.25 18.25 -17.28
C ARG A 183 9.37 17.36 -16.76
N THR A 184 9.12 16.61 -15.69
CA THR A 184 10.08 15.63 -15.17
C THR A 184 10.29 14.53 -16.19
N ARG A 185 9.23 13.97 -16.82
CA ARG A 185 9.32 12.97 -17.91
C ARG A 185 10.35 13.31 -18.99
N LYS A 186 10.37 14.57 -19.46
CA LYS A 186 11.32 15.02 -20.50
C LYS A 186 12.80 14.94 -20.07
N ARG A 187 13.10 15.04 -18.77
CA ARG A 187 14.46 14.89 -18.21
C ARG A 187 14.90 13.43 -18.06
N TRP A 188 13.99 12.47 -18.20
CA TRP A 188 14.28 11.03 -18.12
C TRP A 188 14.65 10.40 -19.45
N LEU A 189 14.10 10.94 -20.55
CA LEU A 189 14.25 10.43 -21.90
C LEU A 189 15.37 11.12 -22.69
N ALA A 190 15.99 12.15 -22.13
CA ALA A 190 17.16 12.85 -22.67
C ALA A 190 18.41 12.43 -21.89
#